data_AF-A0A0F9LUJ4-F1
#
_entry.id   AF-A0A0F9LUJ4-F1
#
_cell.length_a   1.000
_cell.length_b   1.000
_cell.length_c   1.000
_cell.angle_alpha   90.00
_cell.angle_beta   90.00
_cell.angle_gamma   90.00
#
_symmetry.space_group_name_H-M   'P 1'
#
loop_
_entity.id
_entity.type
_entity.pdbx_description
1 polymer ?
#
loop_
_entity_poly.entity_id
_entity_poly.type
_entity_poly.pdbx_seq_one_letter_code
_entity_poly.pdbx_strand_id
1 'polypeptide(L)' 'MNRGEALERVVADLNDAQAQFPTMRSMHQAYAILLEEVDELWTEIKKKPDQRHYLRVRQEASQIAATALRLMIDLT' A
#
# COMPACT_ATOMS: atom_id res chain seq x y z
N MET A 1 2.15 16.71 0.76
CA MET A 1 0.96 15.95 0.36
C MET A 1 -0.19 16.43 1.22
N ASN A 2 -1.16 17.10 0.62
CA ASN A 2 -2.42 17.44 1.27
C ASN A 2 -3.38 16.22 1.22
N ARG A 3 -4.56 16.36 1.83
CA ARG A 3 -5.55 15.27 1.88
C ARG A 3 -6.03 14.82 0.49
N GLY A 4 -6.26 15.75 -0.43
CA GLY A 4 -6.73 15.44 -1.79
C GLY A 4 -5.68 14.63 -2.56
N GLU A 5 -4.45 15.12 -2.58
CA GLU A 5 -3.31 14.43 -3.20
C GLU A 5 -3.09 13.03 -2.64
N ALA A 6 -3.29 12.84 -1.32
CA ALA A 6 -3.18 11.52 -0.70
C ALA A 6 -4.26 10.54 -1.19
N LEU A 7 -5.51 11.00 -1.32
CA LEU A 7 -6.61 10.17 -1.83
C LEU A 7 -6.40 9.82 -3.30
N GLU A 8 -5.99 10.78 -4.12
CA GLU A 8 -5.67 10.54 -5.53
C GLU A 8 -4.57 9.48 -5.68
N ARG A 9 -3.54 9.54 -4.83
CA ARG A 9 -2.46 8.56 -4.85
C ARG A 9 -2.93 7.16 -4.46
N VAL A 10 -3.77 7.02 -3.44
CA VAL A 10 -4.35 5.73 -3.05
C VAL A 10 -5.20 5.14 -4.17
N VAL A 11 -6.00 5.97 -4.86
CA VAL A 11 -6.81 5.52 -6.00
C VAL A 11 -5.91 5.08 -7.16
N ALA A 12 -4.82 5.80 -7.43
CA ALA A 12 -3.85 5.40 -8.44
C ALA A 12 -3.22 4.04 -8.12
N ASP A 13 -2.70 3.85 -6.91
CA ASP A 13 -2.08 2.58 -6.49
C ASP A 13 -3.10 1.43 -6.51
N LEU A 14 -4.38 1.68 -6.16
CA LEU A 14 -5.46 0.69 -6.28
C LEU A 14 -5.68 0.25 -7.73
N ASN A 15 -5.80 1.21 -8.66
CA ASN A 15 -5.99 0.93 -10.08
C ASN A 15 -4.79 0.16 -10.65
N ASP A 16 -3.57 0.56 -10.29
CA ASP A 16 -2.34 -0.11 -10.72
C ASP A 16 -2.28 -1.54 -10.20
N ALA A 17 -2.63 -1.78 -8.95
CA ALA A 17 -2.67 -3.11 -8.36
C ALA A 17 -3.74 -4.02 -9.01
N GLN A 18 -4.91 -3.48 -9.34
CA GLN A 18 -5.96 -4.21 -10.05
C GLN A 18 -5.61 -4.50 -11.51
N ALA A 19 -4.85 -3.62 -12.17
CA ALA A 19 -4.37 -3.82 -13.52
C ALA A 19 -3.25 -4.88 -13.60
N GLN A 20 -2.37 -4.92 -12.60
CA GLN A 20 -1.20 -5.80 -12.58
C GLN A 20 -1.48 -7.20 -12.02
N PHE A 21 -2.39 -7.30 -11.04
CA PHE A 21 -2.61 -8.54 -10.30
C PHE A 21 -4.06 -8.99 -10.36
N PRO A 22 -4.33 -10.31 -10.45
CA PRO A 22 -5.69 -10.83 -10.39
C PRO A 22 -6.35 -10.51 -9.05
N THR A 23 -7.68 -10.68 -8.98
CA THR A 23 -8.43 -10.55 -7.72
C THR A 23 -7.86 -11.46 -6.64
N MET A 24 -7.88 -10.97 -5.39
CA MET A 24 -7.46 -11.76 -4.24
C MET A 24 -8.33 -13.01 -4.10
N ARG A 25 -7.73 -14.13 -3.67
CA ARG A 25 -8.38 -15.45 -3.61
C ARG A 25 -8.73 -15.90 -2.20
N SER A 26 -8.14 -15.28 -1.18
CA SER A 26 -8.39 -15.64 0.22
C SER A 26 -7.97 -14.55 1.19
N MET A 27 -8.56 -14.54 2.39
CA MET A 27 -8.20 -13.62 3.47
C MET A 27 -6.73 -13.77 3.90
N HIS A 28 -6.17 -14.99 3.84
CA HIS A 28 -4.75 -15.22 4.16
C HIS A 28 -3.82 -14.59 3.12
N GLN A 29 -4.15 -14.69 1.83
CA GLN A 29 -3.40 -14.02 0.77
C GLN A 29 -3.47 -12.50 0.94
N ALA A 30 -4.67 -11.95 1.18
CA ALA A 30 -4.86 -10.52 1.37
C ALA A 30 -4.05 -10.00 2.58
N TYR A 31 -4.08 -10.73 3.70
CA TYR A 31 -3.27 -10.42 4.88
C TYR A 31 -1.77 -10.48 4.59
N ALA A 32 -1.30 -11.49 3.85
CA ALA A 32 0.11 -11.59 3.49
C ALA A 32 0.60 -10.40 2.67
N ILE A 33 -0.19 -9.96 1.68
CA ILE A 33 0.15 -8.77 0.86
C ILE A 33 0.11 -7.50 1.73
N LEU A 34 -0.89 -7.35 2.59
CA LEU A 34 -0.94 -6.20 3.51
C LEU A 34 0.28 -6.15 4.42
N LEU A 35 0.70 -7.30 4.94
CA LEU A 35 1.86 -7.42 5.82
C LEU A 35 3.16 -7.07 5.09
N GLU A 36 3.31 -7.49 3.84
CA GLU A 36 4.45 -7.13 2.98
C GLU A 36 4.58 -5.61 2.86
N GLU A 37 3.50 -4.90 2.51
CA GLU A 37 3.49 -3.44 2.39
C GLU A 37 3.82 -2.74 3.73
N VAL A 38 3.34 -3.29 4.85
CA VAL A 38 3.67 -2.79 6.20
C VAL A 38 5.16 -2.99 6.52
N ASP A 39 5.74 -4.13 6.17
CA ASP A 39 7.15 -4.43 6.40
C ASP A 39 8.07 -3.55 5.52
N GLU A 40 7.65 -3.23 4.30
CA GLU A 40 8.34 -2.28 3.42
C GLU A 40 8.30 -0.86 4.00
N LEU A 41 7.12 -0.40 4.42
CA LEU A 41 6.97 0.89 5.11
C LEU A 41 7.87 0.95 6.35
N TRP A 42 7.84 -0.09 7.18
CA TRP A 42 8.66 -0.17 8.38
C TRP A 42 10.16 -0.15 8.04
N THR A 43 10.55 -0.82 6.95
CA THR A 43 11.94 -0.83 6.48
C THR A 43 12.45 0.56 6.11
N GLU A 44 11.61 1.43 5.54
CA GLU A 44 11.99 2.82 5.29
C GLU A 44 11.96 3.68 6.57
N ILE A 45 10.97 3.49 7.45
CA ILE A 45 10.84 4.27 8.69
C ILE A 45 12.01 4.00 9.65
N LYS A 46 12.44 2.74 9.80
CA LYS A 46 13.49 2.36 10.75
C LYS A 46 14.90 2.83 10.35
N LYS A 47 15.09 3.33 9.13
CA LYS A 47 16.35 3.93 8.70
C LYS A 47 16.67 5.18 9.50
N LYS A 48 17.97 5.52 9.56
CA LYS A 48 18.44 6.77 10.14
C LYS A 48 17.90 7.98 9.34
N PRO A 49 17.73 9.16 9.96
CA PRO A 49 17.13 10.33 9.30
C PRO A 49 17.79 10.75 7.99
N ASP A 50 19.12 10.60 7.89
CA ASP A 50 19.94 10.90 6.72
C ASP A 50 19.80 9.87 5.59
N GLN A 51 19.30 8.67 5.90
CA GLN A 51 19.10 7.55 4.97
C GLN A 51 17.62 7.32 4.64
N ARG A 52 16.70 8.08 5.24
CA ARG A 52 15.26 7.88 5.10
C ARG A 52 14.73 8.52 3.83
N HIS A 53 14.05 7.73 3.00
CA HIS A 53 13.39 8.24 1.79
C HIS A 53 11.92 8.55 2.07
N TYR A 54 11.61 9.80 2.39
CA TYR A 54 10.24 10.24 2.68
C TYR A 54 9.26 10.02 1.52
N LEU A 55 9.73 9.98 0.27
CA LEU A 55 8.90 9.62 -0.87
C LEU A 55 8.46 8.16 -0.82
N ARG A 56 9.37 7.24 -0.48
CA ARG A 56 9.05 5.82 -0.30
C ARG A 56 8.11 5.59 0.87
N VAL A 57 8.33 6.26 2.01
CA VAL A 57 7.41 6.20 3.15
C VAL A 57 5.98 6.57 2.75
N ARG A 58 5.80 7.62 1.93
CA ARG A 58 4.47 8.01 1.45
C ARG A 58 3.89 7.01 0.46
N GLN A 59 4.74 6.43 -0.40
CA GLN A 59 4.35 5.40 -1.35
C GLN A 59 3.87 4.14 -0.63
N GLU A 60 4.67 3.55 0.27
CA GLU A 60 4.27 2.32 0.95
C GLU A 60 3.02 2.54 1.82
N ALA A 61 2.91 3.70 2.48
CA ALA A 61 1.69 4.03 3.22
C ALA A 61 0.43 4.11 2.34
N SER A 62 0.57 4.57 1.10
CA SER A 62 -0.52 4.60 0.12
C SER A 62 -0.84 3.21 -0.41
N GLN A 63 0.18 2.39 -0.70
CA GLN A 63 0.01 0.99 -1.11
C GLN A 63 -0.68 0.16 -0.03
N ILE A 64 -0.38 0.37 1.27
CA ILE A 64 -1.13 -0.26 2.37
C ILE A 64 -2.62 0.08 2.28
N ALA A 65 -2.97 1.35 2.07
CA ALA A 65 -4.36 1.78 1.96
C ALA A 65 -5.05 1.20 0.72
N ALA A 66 -4.36 1.16 -0.43
CA ALA A 66 -4.85 0.54 -1.65
C ALA A 66 -5.08 -0.97 -1.47
N THR A 67 -4.15 -1.68 -0.83
CA THR A 67 -4.26 -3.12 -0.54
C THR A 67 -5.40 -3.42 0.43
N ALA A 68 -5.62 -2.57 1.45
CA ALA A 68 -6.77 -2.69 2.34
C ALA A 68 -8.10 -2.50 1.59
N LEU A 69 -8.18 -1.54 0.65
CA LEU A 69 -9.34 -1.39 -0.22
C LEU A 69 -9.54 -2.61 -1.13
N ARG A 70 -8.47 -3.19 -1.67
CA ARG A 70 -8.56 -4.43 -2.45
C ARG A 70 -9.08 -5.60 -1.63
N LEU A 71 -8.68 -5.74 -0.37
CA LEU A 71 -9.23 -6.77 0.52
C LEU A 71 -10.75 -6.61 0.65
N MET A 72 -11.23 -5.38 0.86
CA MET A 72 -12.66 -5.09 0.92
C MET A 72 -13.37 -5.39 -0.40
N ILE A 73 -12.81 -4.97 -1.54
CA ILE A 73 -13.47 -5.11 -2.84
C ILE A 73 -13.45 -6.55 -3.35
N ASP A 74 -12.35 -7.27 -3.17
CA ASP A 74 -12.14 -8.58 -3.78
C ASP A 74 -12.71 -9.74 -2.94
N LEU A 75 -12.86 -9.56 -1.61
CA LEU A 75 -13.18 -10.64 -0.67
C LEU A 75 -14.36 -10.37 0.28
N THR A 76 -15.00 -9.19 0.22
CA THR A 76 -16.24 -8.90 0.97
C THR A 76 -17.38 -8.57 0.03
#